data_AF-A0A435Z4B6-F1
#
_entry.id   AF-A0A435Z4B6-F1
#
_cell.length_a   1.000
_cell.length_b   1.000
_cell.length_c   1.000
_cell.angle_alpha   90.00
_cell.angle_beta   90.00
_cell.angle_gamma   90.00
#
_symmetry.space_group_name_H-M   'P 1'
#
loop_
_entity.id
_entity.type
_entity.pdbx_description
1 polymer ?
#
loop_
_entity_poly.entity_id
_entity_poly.type
_entity_poly.pdbx_seq_one_letter_code
_entity_poly.pdbx_strand_id
1 'polypeptide(L)'
;MNAFSRRGACPALSAPMQTGDGLLVRLNPVAGEMSPESLIGLAESALRHGNGIMEVTARGSLQIRGLTAQSAALLAAEVDALDIAVRTGVPVETGPLAGIDPQEIADPRPLAERIRAAIEEAGLVQRLGPKVSVVVDGCGQLTMDAVTADVRLAATRTDAGVRWRVSVAGDGQNARPLAFADQGAARDIAVAALRMVAEKGREAHARDLSERQLVSLAGWLCLTSLREAPPSVLPDISPSGGEIGSFDAGFSLTTPEIGETIGDGVISPLEGEMSGRAKGGASRKPIGLFPLAGHATALGIALPYGSMPADNIIALAQH
;
A
#
# COMPACT_ATOMS: atom_id res chain seq x y z
N MET A 1 -24.76 21.74 14.13
CA MET A 1 -24.45 20.49 13.39
C MET A 1 -22.99 20.52 13.00
N ASN A 2 -22.11 19.90 13.79
CA ASN A 2 -20.71 19.71 13.39
C ASN A 2 -20.62 18.46 12.53
N ALA A 3 -20.80 18.63 11.22
CA ALA A 3 -20.37 17.61 10.28
C ALA A 3 -18.86 17.45 10.45
N PHE A 4 -18.42 16.31 11.01
CA PHE A 4 -17.00 15.94 11.00
C PHE A 4 -16.59 15.76 9.54
N SER A 5 -16.09 16.85 8.95
CA SER A 5 -15.54 16.84 7.59
C SER A 5 -14.53 15.70 7.52
N ARG A 6 -14.78 14.72 6.65
CA ARG A 6 -13.93 13.55 6.53
C ARG A 6 -12.51 14.06 6.28
N ARG A 7 -11.56 13.71 7.15
CA ARG A 7 -10.14 14.05 7.00
C ARG A 7 -9.63 13.47 5.67
N GLY A 8 -9.68 14.31 4.64
CA GLY A 8 -9.63 13.96 3.22
C GLY A 8 -8.31 14.29 2.54
N ALA A 9 -7.35 14.86 3.26
CA ALA A 9 -5.98 15.05 2.81
C ALA A 9 -5.03 14.32 3.76
N CYS A 10 -3.98 13.70 3.22
CA CYS A 10 -2.80 13.39 4.01
C CYS A 10 -2.01 14.69 4.24
N PRO A 11 -1.54 14.97 5.47
CA PRO A 11 -0.84 16.22 5.78
C PRO A 11 0.56 16.22 5.14
N ALA A 12 0.69 16.65 3.89
CA ALA A 12 2.00 16.81 3.24
C ALA A 12 2.70 18.07 3.77
N LEU A 13 4.02 18.20 3.53
CA LEU A 13 4.76 19.46 3.72
C LEU A 13 4.04 20.65 3.08
N SER A 14 3.58 20.48 1.84
CA SER A 14 2.88 21.48 1.04
C SER A 14 1.42 21.71 1.44
N ALA A 15 0.86 20.87 2.31
CA ALA A 15 -0.52 20.99 2.80
C ALA A 15 -0.62 20.49 4.27
N PRO A 16 -0.08 21.25 5.24
CA PRO A 16 -0.15 20.88 6.65
C PRO A 16 -1.60 20.83 7.15
N MET A 17 -1.90 19.90 8.08
CA MET A 17 -3.25 19.75 8.64
C MET A 17 -3.33 20.37 10.03
N GLN A 18 -4.39 21.15 10.29
CA GLN A 18 -4.67 21.68 11.62
C GLN A 18 -5.00 20.58 12.63
N THR A 19 -4.33 20.62 13.78
CA THR A 19 -4.53 19.80 14.98
C THR A 19 -4.71 20.71 16.20
N GLY A 20 -4.97 20.12 17.37
CA GLY A 20 -5.18 20.88 18.62
C GLY A 20 -3.93 21.58 19.16
N ASP A 21 -2.75 21.17 18.68
CA ASP A 21 -1.43 21.65 19.05
C ASP A 21 -0.77 22.53 17.97
N GLY A 22 -1.44 22.81 16.85
CA GLY A 22 -0.89 23.61 15.74
C GLY A 22 -1.17 22.98 14.38
N LEU A 23 -0.20 23.02 13.48
CA LEU A 23 -0.17 22.27 12.24
C LEU A 23 0.66 20.99 12.40
N LEU A 24 0.24 19.95 11.68
CA LEU A 24 0.91 18.67 11.53
C LEU A 24 1.39 18.51 10.08
N VAL A 25 2.65 18.12 9.92
CA VAL A 25 3.28 17.72 8.65
C VAL A 25 3.68 16.24 8.71
N ARG A 26 3.57 15.54 7.58
CA ARG A 26 4.01 14.16 7.38
C ARG A 26 5.06 14.09 6.27
N LEU A 27 6.15 13.39 6.56
CA LEU A 27 7.30 13.17 5.69
C LEU A 27 7.37 11.68 5.35
N ASN A 28 7.51 11.33 4.08
CA ASN A 28 7.75 9.96 3.62
C ASN A 28 9.03 9.95 2.76
N PRO A 29 10.20 9.60 3.32
CA PRO A 29 11.46 9.56 2.58
C PRO A 29 11.41 8.58 1.40
N VAL A 30 11.92 8.98 0.22
CA VAL A 30 11.88 8.21 -1.03
C VAL A 30 12.68 6.90 -0.98
N ALA A 31 13.79 6.86 -0.25
CA ALA A 31 14.50 5.59 -0.03
C ALA A 31 13.75 4.67 0.96
N GLY A 32 13.04 5.23 1.94
CA GLY A 32 12.63 4.52 3.17
C GLY A 32 13.77 4.40 4.18
N GLU A 33 14.97 4.77 3.75
CA GLU A 33 16.21 4.91 4.51
C GLU A 33 16.46 6.40 4.79
N MET A 34 17.20 6.69 5.86
CA MET A 34 17.65 8.04 6.22
C MET A 34 19.01 7.89 6.93
N SER A 35 19.98 8.74 6.60
CA SER A 35 21.26 8.75 7.34
C SER A 35 21.03 9.24 8.78
N PRO A 36 21.88 8.86 9.74
CA PRO A 36 21.81 9.40 11.09
C PRO A 36 21.93 10.94 11.10
N GLU A 37 22.77 11.51 10.23
CA GLU A 37 22.93 12.96 10.05
C GLU A 37 21.63 13.65 9.60
N SER A 38 20.95 13.13 8.57
CA SER A 38 19.66 13.67 8.11
C SER A 38 18.57 13.51 9.18
N LEU A 39 18.61 12.43 9.95
CA LEU A 39 17.66 12.19 11.05
C LEU A 39 17.87 13.14 12.23
N ILE A 40 19.13 13.43 12.59
CA ILE A 40 19.50 14.45 13.58
C ILE A 40 19.04 15.83 13.09
N GLY A 41 19.41 16.23 11.86
CA GLY A 41 19.03 17.51 11.29
C GLY A 41 17.52 17.72 11.24
N LEU A 42 16.76 16.66 10.91
CA LEU A 42 15.30 16.67 10.92
C LEU A 42 14.73 16.82 12.33
N ALA A 43 15.31 16.13 13.32
CA ALA A 43 14.88 16.20 14.72
C ALA A 43 15.18 17.59 15.33
N GLU A 44 16.34 18.16 15.05
CA GLU A 44 16.63 19.55 15.43
C GLU A 44 15.66 20.54 14.75
N SER A 45 15.30 20.32 13.49
CA SER A 45 14.30 21.14 12.78
C SER A 45 12.93 21.05 13.47
N ALA A 46 12.53 19.86 13.94
CA ALA A 46 11.32 19.64 14.72
C ALA A 46 11.34 20.33 16.10
N LEU A 47 12.51 20.48 16.73
CA LEU A 47 12.72 21.27 17.95
C LEU A 47 12.64 22.78 17.69
N ARG A 48 13.23 23.27 16.59
CA ARG A 48 13.23 24.70 16.21
C ARG A 48 11.85 25.22 15.80
N HIS A 49 11.12 24.44 15.00
CA HIS A 49 9.92 24.91 14.29
C HIS A 49 8.60 24.34 14.82
N GLY A 50 8.65 23.18 15.46
CA GLY A 50 7.49 22.46 16.00
C GLY A 50 7.43 22.48 17.52
N ASN A 51 6.82 21.45 18.11
CA ASN A 51 6.76 21.23 19.56
C ASN A 51 7.76 20.16 20.05
N GLY A 52 8.77 19.82 19.25
CA GLY A 52 9.74 18.78 19.58
C GLY A 52 9.21 17.34 19.57
N ILE A 53 7.96 17.10 19.15
CA ILE A 53 7.38 15.76 19.03
C ILE A 53 7.47 15.25 17.60
N MET A 54 8.03 14.05 17.45
CA MET A 54 8.07 13.29 16.20
C MET A 54 7.31 11.98 16.34
N GLU A 55 6.46 11.62 15.38
CA GLU A 55 5.70 10.35 15.40
C GLU A 55 6.08 9.47 14.20
N VAL A 56 6.39 8.19 14.45
CA VAL A 56 6.58 7.19 13.38
C VAL A 56 5.25 6.48 13.13
N THR A 57 4.71 6.62 11.91
CA THR A 57 3.46 5.96 11.53
C THR A 57 3.65 4.45 11.32
N ALA A 58 2.54 3.69 11.32
CA ALA A 58 2.52 2.27 10.95
C ALA A 58 2.98 1.93 9.51
N ARG A 59 3.34 2.94 8.70
CA ARG A 59 3.91 2.80 7.35
C ARG A 59 5.26 3.50 7.20
N GLY A 60 6.03 3.65 8.28
CA GLY A 60 7.41 4.19 8.25
C GLY A 60 7.55 5.70 8.02
N SER A 61 6.53 6.38 7.48
CA SER A 61 6.56 7.85 7.37
C SER A 61 6.59 8.53 8.74
N LEU A 62 7.32 9.64 8.82
CA LEU A 62 7.51 10.48 10.01
C LEU A 62 6.44 11.60 10.05
N GLN A 63 6.15 12.10 11.24
CA GLN A 63 5.20 13.18 11.48
C GLN A 63 5.77 14.20 12.47
N ILE A 64 5.67 15.49 12.16
CA ILE A 64 6.15 16.61 12.99
C ILE A 64 4.97 17.51 13.33
N ARG A 65 4.86 17.88 14.61
CA ARG A 65 3.71 18.57 15.18
C ARG A 65 4.10 19.94 15.75
N GLY A 66 3.09 20.70 16.20
CA GLY A 66 3.31 22.00 16.86
C GLY A 66 3.64 23.16 15.92
N LEU A 67 3.48 22.96 14.60
CA LEU A 67 3.93 23.92 13.60
C LEU A 67 2.94 25.11 13.48
N THR A 68 3.45 26.28 13.11
CA THR A 68 2.65 27.40 12.61
C THR A 68 2.71 27.42 11.08
N ALA A 69 1.87 28.20 10.40
CA ALA A 69 1.97 28.33 8.94
C ALA A 69 3.35 28.87 8.49
N GLN A 70 3.96 29.75 9.30
CA GLN A 70 5.29 30.28 9.06
C GLN A 70 6.38 29.24 9.34
N SER A 71 6.33 28.57 10.49
CA SER A 71 7.36 27.57 10.85
C SER A 71 7.26 26.29 10.04
N ALA A 72 6.09 25.93 9.50
CA ALA A 72 5.95 24.85 8.52
C ALA A 72 6.68 25.16 7.19
N ALA A 73 6.69 26.41 6.74
CA ALA A 73 7.45 26.82 5.56
C ALA A 73 8.97 26.83 5.80
N LEU A 74 9.41 27.22 7.01
CA LEU A 74 10.82 27.14 7.41
C LEU A 74 11.28 25.68 7.55
N LEU A 75 10.46 24.83 8.17
CA LEU A 75 10.68 23.38 8.24
C LEU A 75 10.83 22.78 6.83
N ALA A 76 9.96 23.15 5.89
CA ALA A 76 10.07 22.67 4.51
C ALA A 76 11.40 23.06 3.85
N ALA A 77 11.82 24.31 3.99
CA ALA A 77 13.10 24.78 3.46
C ALA A 77 14.31 24.08 4.11
N GLU A 78 14.26 23.77 5.41
CA GLU A 78 15.30 22.97 6.08
C GLU A 78 15.30 21.50 5.62
N VAL A 79 14.12 20.89 5.43
CA VAL A 79 14.00 19.50 4.92
C VAL A 79 14.51 19.38 3.49
N ASP A 80 14.21 20.36 2.63
CA ASP A 80 14.74 20.43 1.27
C ASP A 80 16.27 20.64 1.27
N ALA A 81 16.81 21.43 2.21
CA ALA A 81 18.26 21.63 2.37
C ALA A 81 19.00 20.40 2.94
N LEU A 82 18.29 19.49 3.63
CA LEU A 82 18.80 18.19 4.09
C LEU A 82 18.75 17.10 3.01
N ASP A 83 18.33 17.46 1.77
CA ASP A 83 18.13 16.55 0.62
C ASP A 83 17.21 15.35 0.94
N ILE A 84 16.27 15.52 1.87
CA ILE A 84 15.31 14.48 2.25
C ILE A 84 14.21 14.45 1.19
N ALA A 85 14.45 13.72 0.11
CA ALA A 85 13.47 13.52 -0.95
C ALA A 85 12.16 12.94 -0.37
N VAL A 86 11.06 13.69 -0.48
CA VAL A 86 9.73 13.29 0.03
C VAL A 86 8.88 12.70 -1.11
N ARG A 87 8.34 11.49 -0.88
CA ARG A 87 7.49 10.78 -1.87
C ARG A 87 6.23 11.58 -2.18
N THR A 88 6.02 11.84 -3.46
CA THR A 88 4.73 12.26 -4.03
C THR A 88 4.05 11.05 -4.70
N GLY A 89 2.75 11.19 -5.01
CA GLY A 89 1.98 10.14 -5.69
C GLY A 89 1.40 9.04 -4.79
N VAL A 90 1.06 7.90 -5.39
CA VAL A 90 0.46 6.76 -4.68
C VAL A 90 1.52 6.03 -3.85
N PRO A 91 1.29 5.77 -2.54
CA PRO A 91 2.21 4.97 -1.74
C PRO A 91 2.32 3.52 -2.24
N VAL A 92 3.55 3.08 -2.52
CA VAL A 92 3.91 1.71 -2.93
C VAL A 92 4.98 1.19 -1.98
N GLU A 93 4.58 0.73 -0.80
CA GLU A 93 5.51 0.46 0.30
C GLU A 93 6.18 -0.91 0.16
N THR A 94 7.45 -1.00 0.52
CA THR A 94 8.22 -2.26 0.65
C THR A 94 8.54 -2.57 2.10
N GLY A 95 9.02 -3.78 2.39
CA GLY A 95 9.55 -4.12 3.71
C GLY A 95 10.80 -3.31 4.08
N PRO A 96 11.06 -3.04 5.37
CA PRO A 96 12.15 -2.17 5.82
C PRO A 96 13.56 -2.75 5.61
N LEU A 97 13.68 -4.05 5.29
CA LEU A 97 14.95 -4.75 5.01
C LEU A 97 15.03 -5.24 3.56
N ALA A 98 14.20 -4.68 2.66
CA ALA A 98 14.10 -5.12 1.27
C ALA A 98 15.46 -5.09 0.54
N GLY A 99 15.88 -6.24 0.00
CA GLY A 99 17.14 -6.39 -0.72
C GLY A 99 18.40 -6.47 0.14
N ILE A 100 18.27 -6.49 1.47
CA ILE A 100 19.37 -6.72 2.44
C ILE A 100 19.05 -7.82 3.46
N ASP A 101 17.81 -8.32 3.48
CA ASP A 101 17.35 -9.43 4.31
C ASP A 101 17.73 -10.79 3.70
N PRO A 102 18.57 -11.62 4.34
CA PRO A 102 18.97 -12.92 3.81
C PRO A 102 17.83 -13.96 3.80
N GLN A 103 16.66 -13.67 4.39
CA GLN A 103 15.50 -14.55 4.38
C GLN A 103 14.40 -14.13 3.40
N GLU A 104 14.57 -13.04 2.64
CA GLU A 104 13.56 -12.66 1.63
C GLU A 104 13.49 -13.69 0.50
N ILE A 105 12.28 -13.91 -0.01
CA ILE A 105 12.04 -14.83 -1.14
C ILE A 105 12.46 -14.17 -2.46
N ALA A 106 12.33 -12.84 -2.56
CA ALA A 106 12.87 -12.00 -3.62
C ALA A 106 12.87 -10.51 -3.23
N ASP A 107 13.84 -9.75 -3.74
CA ASP A 107 13.90 -8.29 -3.58
C ASP A 107 12.63 -7.62 -4.16
N PRO A 108 11.81 -6.94 -3.34
CA PRO A 108 10.59 -6.29 -3.80
C PRO A 108 10.85 -4.93 -4.48
N ARG A 109 12.02 -4.31 -4.32
CA ARG A 109 12.30 -2.93 -4.78
C ARG A 109 12.15 -2.79 -6.31
N PRO A 110 12.68 -3.69 -7.17
CA PRO A 110 12.50 -3.57 -8.62
C PRO A 110 11.04 -3.70 -9.07
N LEU A 111 10.22 -4.47 -8.34
CA LEU A 111 8.77 -4.57 -8.63
C LEU A 111 8.01 -3.33 -8.15
N ALA A 112 8.35 -2.80 -6.96
CA ALA A 112 7.76 -1.56 -6.45
C ALA A 112 8.01 -0.37 -7.39
N GLU A 113 9.24 -0.18 -7.87
CA GLU A 113 9.57 0.90 -8.81
C GLU A 113 8.87 0.72 -10.18
N ARG A 114 8.78 -0.51 -10.69
CA ARG A 114 7.99 -0.81 -11.91
C ARG A 114 6.50 -0.55 -11.75
N ILE A 115 5.95 -0.64 -10.53
CA ILE A 115 4.56 -0.28 -10.22
C ILE A 115 4.42 1.25 -10.10
N ARG A 116 5.35 1.95 -9.44
CA ARG A 116 5.35 3.43 -9.35
C ARG A 116 5.37 4.06 -10.74
N ALA A 117 6.30 3.64 -11.60
CA ALA A 117 6.39 4.12 -12.98
C ALA A 117 5.09 3.89 -13.77
N ALA A 118 4.45 2.72 -13.59
CA ALA A 118 3.21 2.37 -14.26
C ALA A 118 1.98 3.16 -13.76
N ILE A 119 1.97 3.54 -12.48
CA ILE A 119 0.94 4.40 -11.88
C ILE A 119 1.02 5.81 -12.48
N GLU A 120 2.24 6.32 -12.67
CA GLU A 120 2.49 7.63 -13.27
C GLU A 120 2.15 7.62 -14.78
N GLU A 121 2.66 6.65 -15.53
CA GLU A 121 2.36 6.41 -16.96
C GLU A 121 0.84 6.31 -17.22
N ALA A 122 0.10 5.69 -16.30
CA ALA A 122 -1.36 5.55 -16.39
C ALA A 122 -2.15 6.79 -15.89
N GLY A 123 -1.48 7.86 -15.45
CA GLY A 123 -2.11 9.08 -14.92
C GLY A 123 -2.95 8.84 -13.66
N LEU A 124 -2.66 7.80 -12.87
CA LEU A 124 -3.52 7.36 -11.78
C LEU A 124 -3.40 8.21 -10.52
N VAL A 125 -2.29 8.91 -10.32
CA VAL A 125 -2.03 9.77 -9.15
C VAL A 125 -3.16 10.77 -8.90
N GLN A 126 -3.68 11.41 -9.95
CA GLN A 126 -4.75 12.41 -9.83
C GLN A 126 -6.16 11.80 -9.76
N ARG A 127 -6.30 10.52 -10.12
CA ARG A 127 -7.60 9.81 -10.19
C ARG A 127 -7.90 8.98 -8.94
N LEU A 128 -6.87 8.50 -8.26
CA LEU A 128 -7.00 7.70 -7.03
C LEU A 128 -7.23 8.55 -5.79
N GLY A 129 -7.86 7.94 -4.79
CA GLY A 129 -8.05 8.54 -3.48
C GLY A 129 -6.74 8.69 -2.70
N PRO A 130 -6.62 9.71 -1.82
CA PRO A 130 -5.39 10.00 -1.07
C PRO A 130 -5.02 8.95 -0.01
N LYS A 131 -5.86 7.91 0.15
CA LYS A 131 -5.64 6.78 1.06
C LYS A 131 -5.39 5.46 0.31
N VAL A 132 -5.50 5.46 -1.02
CA VAL A 132 -5.23 4.28 -1.85
C VAL A 132 -3.74 3.94 -1.77
N SER A 133 -3.41 2.67 -1.61
CA SER A 133 -2.02 2.25 -1.38
C SER A 133 -1.71 0.82 -1.82
N VAL A 134 -0.45 0.60 -2.21
CA VAL A 134 0.10 -0.70 -2.60
C VAL A 134 1.15 -1.13 -1.58
N VAL A 135 1.26 -2.43 -1.33
CA VAL A 135 2.38 -3.05 -0.62
C VAL A 135 3.02 -4.12 -1.52
N VAL A 136 4.36 -4.12 -1.60
CA VAL A 136 5.17 -5.13 -2.26
C VAL A 136 6.11 -5.75 -1.22
N ASP A 137 5.84 -7.00 -0.84
CA ASP A 137 6.49 -7.69 0.28
C ASP A 137 7.35 -8.84 -0.23
N GLY A 138 8.66 -8.78 0.02
CA GLY A 138 9.61 -9.86 -0.29
C GLY A 138 9.51 -11.06 0.66
N CYS A 139 8.71 -10.95 1.73
CA CYS A 139 8.45 -11.98 2.73
C CYS A 139 9.71 -12.49 3.45
N GLY A 140 10.54 -11.57 3.93
CA GLY A 140 11.67 -11.84 4.82
C GLY A 140 11.31 -11.86 6.31
N GLN A 141 12.29 -11.55 7.17
CA GLN A 141 12.19 -11.53 8.64
C GLN A 141 11.16 -10.52 9.17
N LEU A 142 10.99 -9.40 8.47
CA LEU A 142 10.03 -8.34 8.81
C LEU A 142 8.94 -8.23 7.73
N THR A 143 7.93 -9.10 7.82
CA THR A 143 6.79 -9.08 6.89
C THR A 143 5.92 -7.84 7.09
N MET A 144 5.29 -7.39 6.00
CA MET A 144 4.39 -6.23 6.01
C MET A 144 2.95 -6.62 6.36
N ASP A 145 2.72 -7.79 6.98
CA ASP A 145 1.38 -8.39 7.12
C ASP A 145 0.43 -7.60 8.01
N ALA A 146 0.94 -6.78 8.92
CA ALA A 146 0.13 -5.87 9.73
C ALA A 146 -0.30 -4.59 8.98
N VAL A 147 0.24 -4.34 7.78
CA VAL A 147 -0.05 -3.15 6.98
C VAL A 147 -1.19 -3.43 6.02
N THR A 148 -2.34 -2.78 6.24
CA THR A 148 -3.47 -2.81 5.31
C THR A 148 -3.13 -2.06 4.03
N ALA A 149 -3.56 -2.58 2.89
CA ALA A 149 -3.39 -1.99 1.57
C ALA A 149 -4.61 -2.24 0.67
N ASP A 150 -4.72 -1.45 -0.41
CA ASP A 150 -5.71 -1.67 -1.45
C ASP A 150 -5.27 -2.78 -2.40
N VAL A 151 -3.96 -2.81 -2.73
CA VAL A 151 -3.33 -3.90 -3.48
C VAL A 151 -2.11 -4.40 -2.71
N ARG A 152 -1.95 -5.71 -2.62
CA ARG A 152 -0.80 -6.36 -1.98
C ARG A 152 -0.19 -7.38 -2.93
N LEU A 153 1.12 -7.34 -3.05
CA LEU A 153 1.93 -8.33 -3.75
C LEU A 153 2.87 -8.95 -2.72
N ALA A 154 2.82 -10.26 -2.55
CA ALA A 154 3.68 -10.99 -1.62
C ALA A 154 4.47 -12.05 -2.37
N ALA A 155 5.79 -12.08 -2.19
CA ALA A 155 6.65 -13.10 -2.78
C ALA A 155 6.31 -14.49 -2.19
N THR A 156 6.31 -15.50 -3.04
CA THR A 156 5.97 -16.89 -2.68
C THR A 156 6.88 -17.84 -3.45
N ARG A 157 7.39 -18.87 -2.77
CA ARG A 157 8.25 -19.87 -3.39
C ARG A 157 7.41 -21.05 -3.86
N THR A 158 7.53 -21.40 -5.13
CA THR A 158 6.83 -22.51 -5.79
C THR A 158 7.84 -23.43 -6.47
N ASP A 159 7.42 -24.62 -6.88
CA ASP A 159 8.29 -25.56 -7.62
C ASP A 159 8.77 -24.98 -8.97
N ALA A 160 7.99 -24.04 -9.53
CA ALA A 160 8.34 -23.28 -10.74
C ALA A 160 9.16 -22.01 -10.45
N GLY A 161 9.73 -21.86 -9.25
CA GLY A 161 10.50 -20.69 -8.83
C GLY A 161 9.67 -19.66 -8.04
N VAL A 162 10.14 -18.41 -8.01
CA VAL A 162 9.47 -17.31 -7.30
C VAL A 162 8.24 -16.85 -8.08
N ARG A 163 7.11 -16.73 -7.38
CA ARG A 163 5.88 -16.10 -7.87
C ARG A 163 5.37 -15.08 -6.87
N TRP A 164 4.57 -14.15 -7.35
CA TRP A 164 3.92 -13.12 -6.54
C TRP A 164 2.45 -13.46 -6.37
N ARG A 165 2.02 -13.63 -5.11
CA ARG A 165 0.62 -13.68 -4.73
C ARG A 165 0.06 -12.26 -4.72
N VAL A 166 -0.85 -11.97 -5.65
CA VAL A 166 -1.57 -10.70 -5.70
C VAL A 166 -2.88 -10.83 -4.95
N SER A 167 -3.14 -9.91 -4.02
CA SER A 167 -4.38 -9.81 -3.26
C SER A 167 -4.81 -8.35 -3.11
N VAL A 168 -6.07 -8.13 -2.76
CA VAL A 168 -6.64 -6.78 -2.61
C VAL A 168 -7.41 -6.60 -1.30
N ALA A 169 -7.55 -5.35 -0.88
CA ALA A 169 -8.48 -4.92 0.15
C ALA A 169 -8.30 -5.62 1.51
N GLY A 170 -7.14 -5.46 2.13
CA GLY A 170 -6.90 -6.03 3.46
C GLY A 170 -5.46 -5.95 3.94
N ASP A 171 -5.19 -6.70 5.00
CA ASP A 171 -3.88 -7.00 5.56
C ASP A 171 -3.42 -8.42 5.15
N GLY A 172 -2.31 -8.93 5.70
CA GLY A 172 -1.79 -10.26 5.36
C GLY A 172 -2.71 -11.43 5.71
N GLN A 173 -3.74 -11.22 6.53
CA GLN A 173 -4.68 -12.25 7.00
C GLN A 173 -6.04 -12.18 6.29
N ASN A 174 -6.53 -10.98 5.95
CA ASN A 174 -7.88 -10.78 5.41
C ASN A 174 -7.95 -10.22 3.97
N ALA A 175 -6.83 -9.91 3.33
CA ALA A 175 -6.82 -9.50 1.92
C ALA A 175 -7.38 -10.62 1.01
N ARG A 176 -8.24 -10.24 0.08
CA ARG A 176 -8.88 -11.15 -0.88
C ARG A 176 -7.85 -11.57 -1.94
N PRO A 177 -7.50 -12.86 -2.08
CA PRO A 177 -6.57 -13.31 -3.11
C PRO A 177 -7.16 -13.11 -4.51
N LEU A 178 -6.33 -12.69 -5.47
CA LEU A 178 -6.68 -12.58 -6.89
C LEU A 178 -5.99 -13.65 -7.73
N ALA A 179 -4.66 -13.73 -7.64
CA ALA A 179 -3.87 -14.59 -8.53
C ALA A 179 -2.48 -14.89 -7.95
N PHE A 180 -1.82 -15.89 -8.54
CA PHE A 180 -0.38 -16.12 -8.42
C PHE A 180 0.25 -15.93 -9.79
N ALA A 181 1.20 -15.00 -9.91
CA ALA A 181 1.75 -14.54 -11.18
C ALA A 181 3.28 -14.41 -11.12
N ASP A 182 3.95 -14.33 -12.26
CA ASP A 182 5.32 -13.82 -12.32
C ASP A 182 5.37 -12.30 -12.01
N GLN A 183 6.57 -11.72 -11.95
CA GLN A 183 6.76 -10.31 -11.60
C GLN A 183 6.12 -9.33 -12.61
N GLY A 184 6.09 -9.65 -13.90
CA GLY A 184 5.50 -8.81 -14.95
C GLY A 184 3.98 -8.82 -14.85
N ALA A 185 3.39 -10.01 -14.90
CA ALA A 185 1.94 -10.17 -14.76
C ALA A 185 1.44 -9.63 -13.41
N ALA A 186 2.18 -9.79 -12.31
CA ALA A 186 1.81 -9.23 -11.01
C ALA A 186 1.75 -7.68 -10.99
N ARG A 187 2.70 -7.02 -11.67
CA ARG A 187 2.68 -5.55 -11.88
C ARG A 187 1.44 -5.13 -12.66
N ASP A 188 1.08 -5.86 -13.72
CA ASP A 188 -0.05 -5.50 -14.57
C ASP A 188 -1.41 -5.71 -13.88
N ILE A 189 -1.59 -6.80 -13.10
CA ILE A 189 -2.78 -6.99 -12.25
C ILE A 189 -2.92 -5.84 -11.25
N ALA A 190 -1.82 -5.44 -10.60
CA ALA A 190 -1.83 -4.38 -9.60
C ALA A 190 -2.27 -3.04 -10.20
N VAL A 191 -1.73 -2.68 -11.37
CA VAL A 191 -2.11 -1.46 -12.10
C VAL A 191 -3.56 -1.54 -12.61
N ALA A 192 -4.02 -2.71 -13.08
CA ALA A 192 -5.40 -2.92 -13.50
C ALA A 192 -6.40 -2.77 -12.33
N ALA A 193 -6.08 -3.34 -11.16
CA ALA A 193 -6.89 -3.16 -9.95
C ALA A 193 -6.99 -1.68 -9.54
N LEU A 194 -5.87 -0.94 -9.60
CA LEU A 194 -5.85 0.50 -9.34
C LEU A 194 -6.66 1.30 -10.38
N ARG A 195 -6.65 0.92 -11.66
CA ARG A 195 -7.51 1.52 -12.70
C ARG A 195 -9.00 1.35 -12.37
N MET A 196 -9.42 0.16 -11.96
CA MET A 196 -10.81 -0.11 -11.55
C MET A 196 -11.23 0.66 -10.30
N VAL A 197 -10.31 0.91 -9.35
CA VAL A 197 -10.57 1.80 -8.21
C VAL A 197 -10.71 3.26 -8.68
N ALA A 198 -9.81 3.73 -9.56
CA ALA A 198 -9.87 5.08 -10.12
C ALA A 198 -11.14 5.35 -10.94
N GLU A 199 -11.72 4.33 -11.57
CA GLU A 199 -13.01 4.40 -12.29
C GLU A 199 -14.22 4.57 -11.35
N LYS A 200 -14.14 4.06 -10.12
CA LYS A 200 -15.16 4.30 -9.08
C LYS A 200 -15.04 5.68 -8.41
N GLY A 201 -13.95 6.41 -8.68
CA GLY A 201 -13.72 7.78 -8.22
C GLY A 201 -12.85 7.89 -6.97
N ARG A 202 -12.57 9.14 -6.57
CA ARG A 202 -11.54 9.48 -5.57
C ARG A 202 -11.83 9.06 -4.12
N GLU A 203 -13.06 8.68 -3.80
CA GLU A 203 -13.43 8.13 -2.48
C GLU A 203 -13.38 6.59 -2.44
N ALA A 204 -13.16 5.93 -3.58
CA ALA A 204 -13.18 4.48 -3.68
C ALA A 204 -11.87 3.82 -3.22
N HIS A 205 -12.01 2.60 -2.74
CA HIS A 205 -10.95 1.70 -2.32
C HIS A 205 -11.10 0.34 -3.04
N ALA A 206 -10.06 -0.49 -3.00
CA ALA A 206 -10.14 -1.83 -3.60
C ALA A 206 -11.19 -2.74 -2.93
N ARG A 207 -11.62 -2.41 -1.70
CA ARG A 207 -12.72 -3.10 -1.00
C ARG A 207 -14.08 -2.92 -1.68
N ASP A 208 -14.23 -1.86 -2.47
CA ASP A 208 -15.46 -1.49 -3.17
C ASP A 208 -15.54 -2.13 -4.57
N LEU A 209 -14.53 -2.91 -4.97
CA LEU A 209 -14.55 -3.74 -6.17
C LEU A 209 -15.52 -4.92 -5.97
N SER A 210 -16.42 -5.10 -6.94
CA SER A 210 -17.36 -6.23 -6.94
C SER A 210 -16.67 -7.54 -7.31
N GLU A 211 -17.22 -8.67 -6.88
CA GLU A 211 -16.69 -10.00 -7.18
C GLU A 211 -16.49 -10.24 -8.69
N ARG A 212 -17.42 -9.77 -9.53
CA ARG A 212 -17.28 -9.82 -11.00
C ARG A 212 -16.04 -9.07 -11.51
N GLN A 213 -15.69 -7.94 -10.88
CA GLN A 213 -14.47 -7.19 -11.23
C GLN A 213 -13.20 -7.92 -10.77
N LEU A 214 -13.23 -8.55 -9.58
CA LEU A 214 -12.11 -9.37 -9.08
C LEU A 214 -11.87 -10.61 -9.97
N VAL A 215 -12.94 -11.31 -10.36
CA VAL A 215 -12.88 -12.43 -11.32
C VAL A 215 -12.39 -11.97 -12.69
N SER A 216 -12.79 -10.78 -13.15
CA SER A 216 -12.29 -10.22 -14.41
C SER A 216 -10.78 -9.93 -14.37
N LEU A 217 -10.25 -9.39 -13.26
CA LEU A 217 -8.81 -9.19 -13.06
C LEU A 217 -8.03 -10.51 -13.07
N ALA A 218 -8.54 -11.54 -12.39
CA ALA A 218 -7.93 -12.86 -12.38
C ALA A 218 -7.99 -13.54 -13.77
N GLY A 219 -9.09 -13.38 -14.50
CA GLY A 219 -9.31 -13.95 -15.83
C GLY A 219 -8.53 -13.25 -16.95
N TRP A 220 -8.19 -11.96 -16.80
CA TRP A 220 -7.41 -11.19 -17.78
C TRP A 220 -6.06 -11.85 -18.08
N LEU A 221 -5.46 -12.49 -17.07
CA LEU A 221 -4.20 -13.23 -17.15
C LEU A 221 -4.25 -14.40 -18.15
N CYS A 222 -5.32 -15.18 -18.16
CA CYS A 222 -5.46 -16.30 -19.10
C CYS A 222 -5.39 -15.85 -20.56
N LEU A 223 -5.79 -14.61 -20.85
CA LEU A 223 -5.77 -14.06 -22.22
C LEU A 223 -4.43 -13.40 -22.57
N THR A 224 -3.74 -12.77 -21.61
CA THR A 224 -2.44 -12.15 -21.86
C THR A 224 -1.29 -13.16 -21.86
N SER A 225 -1.34 -14.19 -21.01
CA SER A 225 -0.31 -15.26 -20.96
C SER A 225 -0.29 -16.13 -22.22
N LEU A 226 -1.37 -16.16 -23.00
CA LEU A 226 -1.42 -16.82 -24.31
C LEU A 226 -0.91 -15.95 -25.46
N ARG A 227 -0.48 -14.70 -25.19
CA ARG A 227 -0.12 -13.72 -26.23
C ARG A 227 1.38 -13.64 -26.51
N GLU A 228 2.22 -14.26 -25.68
CA GLU A 228 3.62 -14.56 -26.02
C GLU A 228 3.71 -15.89 -26.77
N ALA A 229 3.21 -15.90 -28.01
CA ALA A 229 3.46 -17.00 -28.93
C ALA A 229 4.91 -16.91 -29.47
N PRO A 230 5.66 -18.03 -29.55
CA PRO A 230 6.97 -18.04 -30.23
C PRO A 230 6.80 -17.73 -31.73
N PRO A 231 7.84 -17.23 -32.41
CA PRO A 231 7.73 -16.86 -33.83
C PRO A 231 7.32 -18.06 -34.68
N SER A 232 6.20 -17.90 -35.38
CA SER A 232 5.52 -18.98 -36.10
C SER A 232 6.34 -19.51 -37.26
N VAL A 233 6.93 -20.70 -37.10
CA VAL A 233 7.37 -21.52 -38.25
C VAL A 233 6.16 -22.30 -38.74
N LEU A 234 5.47 -21.77 -39.75
CA LEU A 234 4.39 -22.48 -40.45
C LEU A 234 4.98 -23.57 -41.37
N PRO A 235 4.45 -24.80 -41.32
CA PRO A 235 4.39 -25.66 -42.48
C PRO A 235 3.04 -25.45 -43.20
N ASP A 236 3.08 -25.13 -44.49
CA ASP A 236 1.90 -25.09 -45.35
C ASP A 236 1.24 -26.48 -45.46
N ILE A 237 -0.02 -26.60 -45.04
CA ILE A 237 -0.98 -27.58 -45.57
C ILE A 237 -2.42 -27.09 -45.42
N SER A 238 -3.00 -26.60 -46.53
CA SER A 238 -4.46 -26.63 -46.69
C SER A 238 -4.93 -28.07 -46.88
N PRO A 239 -6.15 -28.39 -46.46
CA PRO A 239 -7.06 -28.97 -47.44
C PRO A 239 -8.48 -28.36 -47.42
N SER A 240 -9.15 -28.56 -48.54
CA SER A 240 -10.44 -27.96 -48.91
C SER A 240 -11.64 -28.78 -48.42
N GLY A 241 -12.72 -28.07 -48.08
CA GLY A 241 -14.11 -28.51 -48.28
C GLY A 241 -14.73 -29.40 -47.20
N GLY A 242 -16.05 -29.22 -47.00
CA GLY A 242 -16.89 -30.23 -46.35
C GLY A 242 -17.81 -29.73 -45.23
N GLU A 243 -19.00 -29.31 -45.64
CA GLU A 243 -20.29 -29.67 -45.01
C GLU A 243 -20.69 -29.12 -43.61
N ILE A 244 -21.84 -28.45 -43.66
CA ILE A 244 -22.69 -27.96 -42.58
C ILE A 244 -23.35 -29.10 -41.80
N GLY A 245 -23.42 -28.96 -40.47
CA GLY A 245 -24.20 -29.83 -39.59
C GLY A 245 -24.75 -29.08 -38.38
N SER A 246 -26.05 -28.77 -38.39
CA SER A 246 -26.73 -28.11 -37.27
C SER A 246 -26.91 -29.06 -36.10
N PHE A 247 -26.62 -28.60 -34.87
CA PHE A 247 -27.18 -29.17 -33.66
C PHE A 247 -27.74 -28.09 -32.75
N ASP A 248 -29.05 -28.20 -32.49
CA ASP A 248 -29.84 -27.39 -31.58
C ASP A 248 -29.83 -28.04 -30.18
N ALA A 249 -29.63 -27.25 -29.13
CA ALA A 249 -29.64 -27.70 -27.75
C ALA A 249 -29.92 -26.56 -26.75
N GLY A 250 -31.11 -25.97 -26.86
CA GLY A 250 -31.93 -25.54 -25.71
C GLY A 250 -31.29 -24.69 -24.60
N PHE A 251 -31.42 -23.36 -24.72
CA PHE A 251 -31.46 -22.48 -23.54
C PHE A 251 -32.90 -22.39 -23.03
N SER A 252 -33.13 -22.75 -21.76
CA SER A 252 -34.40 -22.48 -21.06
C SER A 252 -34.19 -21.41 -19.98
N LEU A 253 -34.91 -20.30 -20.13
CA LEU A 253 -34.96 -19.17 -19.19
C LEU A 253 -36.19 -19.33 -18.30
N THR A 254 -36.02 -19.27 -16.98
CA THR A 254 -37.13 -19.16 -16.01
C THR A 254 -36.82 -18.20 -14.86
N THR A 255 -37.49 -17.05 -14.90
CA THR A 255 -38.01 -16.29 -13.74
C THR A 255 -39.54 -16.59 -13.64
N PRO A 256 -40.31 -16.19 -12.60
CA PRO A 256 -40.11 -15.14 -11.59
C PRO A 256 -40.11 -15.73 -10.14
N GLU A 257 -40.49 -15.12 -9.01
CA GLU A 257 -41.17 -13.83 -8.73
C GLU A 257 -40.85 -13.24 -7.31
N ILE A 258 -41.76 -12.39 -6.83
CA ILE A 258 -41.74 -11.42 -5.73
C ILE A 258 -42.26 -12.01 -4.40
N GLY A 259 -41.78 -11.46 -3.27
CA GLY A 259 -42.45 -11.57 -1.96
C GLY A 259 -42.07 -10.42 -1.02
N GLU A 260 -43.00 -9.50 -0.76
CA GLU A 260 -42.83 -8.40 0.21
C GLU A 260 -43.22 -8.84 1.63
N THR A 261 -42.57 -8.29 2.67
CA THR A 261 -43.23 -8.07 3.97
C THR A 261 -42.62 -6.87 4.70
N ILE A 262 -43.48 -6.03 5.27
CA ILE A 262 -43.16 -4.79 6.00
C ILE A 262 -42.88 -5.09 7.49
N GLY A 263 -41.99 -4.32 8.11
CA GLY A 263 -41.76 -4.36 9.56
C GLY A 263 -41.12 -3.06 10.09
N ASP A 264 -41.94 -2.13 10.55
CA ASP A 264 -41.52 -0.90 11.23
C ASP A 264 -40.83 -1.16 12.58
N GLY A 265 -39.96 -0.24 13.03
CA GLY A 265 -39.67 -0.18 14.47
C GLY A 265 -38.44 0.60 14.94
N VAL A 266 -38.65 1.87 15.29
CA VAL A 266 -37.96 2.61 16.38
C VAL A 266 -36.51 3.08 16.16
N ILE A 267 -36.35 4.40 16.28
CA ILE A 267 -35.09 5.17 16.29
C ILE A 267 -34.72 5.52 17.75
N SER A 268 -33.47 5.95 17.97
CA SER A 268 -33.01 6.86 19.06
C SER A 268 -32.35 6.21 20.31
N PRO A 269 -31.46 6.93 21.04
CA PRO A 269 -30.01 6.75 20.83
C PRO A 269 -29.18 6.76 22.15
N LEU A 270 -27.89 7.15 22.01
CA LEU A 270 -26.95 7.71 23.00
C LEU A 270 -25.92 6.79 23.68
N GLU A 271 -24.74 7.42 23.87
CA GLU A 271 -23.53 7.02 24.61
C GLU A 271 -22.75 5.79 24.08
N GLY A 272 -21.42 5.79 24.01
CA GLY A 272 -20.49 6.85 24.38
C GLY A 272 -19.22 6.34 25.04
N GLU A 273 -18.53 5.34 24.47
CA GLU A 273 -17.30 4.81 25.10
C GLU A 273 -16.13 4.60 24.13
N MET A 274 -14.97 5.13 24.55
CA MET A 274 -13.68 4.90 23.91
C MET A 274 -13.06 3.63 24.49
N SER A 275 -12.68 2.67 23.64
CA SER A 275 -11.75 1.62 24.07
C SER A 275 -10.78 1.26 22.96
N GLY A 276 -9.56 1.80 23.06
CA GLY A 276 -8.41 1.39 22.24
C GLY A 276 -7.94 -0.01 22.62
N ARG A 277 -8.71 -1.04 22.26
CA ARG A 277 -8.32 -2.43 22.50
C ARG A 277 -7.45 -2.93 21.34
N ALA A 278 -6.14 -2.82 21.52
CA ALA A 278 -5.19 -3.56 20.68
C ALA A 278 -5.53 -5.06 20.76
N LYS A 279 -5.96 -5.65 19.64
CA LYS A 279 -6.12 -7.11 19.54
C LYS A 279 -4.74 -7.74 19.69
N GLY A 280 -4.55 -8.56 20.72
CA GLY A 280 -3.34 -9.34 20.91
C GLY A 280 -3.14 -10.34 19.77
N GLY A 281 -1.89 -10.65 19.45
CA GLY A 281 -1.59 -11.56 18.33
C GLY A 281 -0.17 -11.54 17.77
N ALA A 282 0.80 -10.89 18.42
CA ALA A 282 2.22 -11.04 18.10
C ALA A 282 3.07 -10.74 19.35
N SER A 283 4.07 -11.58 19.64
CA SER A 283 5.09 -11.26 20.63
C SER A 283 6.03 -10.20 20.06
N ARG A 284 5.59 -8.93 20.11
CA ARG A 284 6.43 -7.79 19.74
C ARG A 284 7.48 -7.60 20.82
N LYS A 285 8.64 -8.24 20.64
CA LYS A 285 9.84 -7.85 21.39
C LYS A 285 10.07 -6.36 21.12
N PRO A 286 10.21 -5.50 22.15
CA PRO A 286 10.36 -4.05 21.96
C PRO A 286 11.66 -3.70 21.24
N ILE A 287 12.63 -4.61 21.24
CA ILE A 287 13.88 -4.52 20.51
C ILE A 287 14.18 -5.90 19.90
N GLY A 288 14.64 -5.94 18.65
CA GLY A 288 15.08 -7.16 17.97
C GLY A 288 16.37 -6.93 17.17
N LEU A 289 17.22 -7.95 17.12
CA LEU A 289 18.39 -7.99 16.24
C LEU A 289 18.07 -8.88 15.05
N PHE A 290 18.28 -8.37 13.84
CA PHE A 290 17.99 -9.05 12.59
C PHE A 290 19.30 -9.17 11.80
N PRO A 291 19.89 -10.38 11.65
CA PRO A 291 21.07 -10.55 10.83
C PRO A 291 20.75 -10.20 9.37
N LEU A 292 21.64 -9.44 8.74
CA LEU A 292 21.53 -9.00 7.35
C LEU A 292 22.54 -9.74 6.47
N ALA A 293 22.42 -9.57 5.16
CA ALA A 293 23.48 -9.93 4.24
C ALA A 293 24.80 -9.17 4.58
N GLY A 294 25.95 -9.80 4.33
CA GLY A 294 27.26 -9.13 4.45
C GLY A 294 27.80 -8.92 5.87
N HIS A 295 27.35 -9.70 6.87
CA HIS A 295 27.73 -9.59 8.30
C HIS A 295 27.21 -8.33 9.03
N ALA A 296 26.35 -7.53 8.40
CA ALA A 296 25.64 -6.45 9.09
C ALA A 296 24.48 -7.00 9.96
N THR A 297 23.99 -6.18 10.90
CA THR A 297 22.82 -6.51 11.73
C THR A 297 21.94 -5.27 11.86
N ALA A 298 20.65 -5.40 11.56
CA ALA A 298 19.67 -4.36 11.83
C ALA A 298 19.17 -4.46 13.28
N LEU A 299 19.15 -3.32 13.97
CA LEU A 299 18.49 -3.17 15.26
C LEU A 299 17.07 -2.65 15.04
N GLY A 300 16.08 -3.54 15.09
CA GLY A 300 14.68 -3.14 15.08
C GLY A 300 14.28 -2.62 16.45
N ILE A 301 14.07 -1.31 16.57
CA ILE A 301 13.56 -0.65 17.78
C ILE A 301 12.05 -0.48 17.59
N ALA A 302 11.26 -1.36 18.22
CA ALA A 302 9.81 -1.24 18.23
C ALA A 302 9.41 -0.19 19.26
N LEU A 303 9.36 1.07 18.80
CA LEU A 303 8.73 2.14 19.54
C LEU A 303 7.29 1.75 19.89
N PRO A 304 6.79 2.02 21.11
CA PRO A 304 5.35 2.03 21.32
C PRO A 304 4.73 3.01 20.31
N TYR A 305 3.62 2.65 19.67
CA TYR A 305 2.97 3.54 18.71
C TYR A 305 2.67 4.90 19.37
N GLY A 306 3.40 5.94 18.97
CA GLY A 306 3.23 7.30 19.47
C GLY A 306 4.53 8.09 19.49
N SER A 307 4.39 9.40 19.26
CA SER A 307 5.21 10.49 19.83
C SER A 307 6.49 10.10 20.58
N MET A 308 7.64 10.41 19.98
CA MET A 308 8.95 10.47 20.63
C MET A 308 9.46 11.92 20.66
N PRO A 309 10.05 12.39 21.78
CA PRO A 309 10.80 13.65 21.81
C PRO A 309 11.98 13.61 20.84
N ALA A 310 12.15 14.67 20.05
CA ALA A 310 13.23 14.80 19.08
C ALA A 310 14.63 14.65 19.71
N ASP A 311 14.84 15.14 20.94
CA ASP A 311 16.09 14.97 21.69
C ASP A 311 16.49 13.48 21.86
N ASN A 312 15.51 12.59 22.05
CA ASN A 312 15.76 11.15 22.18
C ASN A 312 16.15 10.52 20.83
N ILE A 313 15.62 11.04 19.72
CA ILE A 313 16.00 10.62 18.36
C ILE A 313 17.43 11.08 18.05
N ILE A 314 17.77 12.32 18.41
CA ILE A 314 19.14 12.86 18.26
C ILE A 314 20.13 12.00 19.06
N ALA A 315 19.87 11.75 20.34
CA ALA A 315 20.73 10.93 21.19
C ALA A 315 20.87 9.47 20.69
N LEU A 316 19.83 8.92 20.08
CA LEU A 316 19.87 7.58 19.46
C LEU A 316 20.70 7.55 18.18
N ALA A 317 20.63 8.60 17.36
CA ALA A 317 21.29 8.68 16.05
C ALA A 317 22.77 9.14 16.13
N GLN A 318 23.27 9.52 17.31
CA GLN A 318 24.68 9.88 17.55
C GLN A 318 25.60 8.66 17.76
N HIS A 319 25.08 7.43 17.65
CA HIS A 319 25.75 6.17 17.98
C HIS A 319 25.67 5.14 16.83
#